data_AF-A0A7C3REJ4-F1
#
_entry.id   AF-A0A7C3REJ4-F1
#
_cell.length_a   1.000
_cell.length_b   1.000
_cell.length_c   1.000
_cell.angle_alpha   90.00
_cell.angle_beta   90.00
_cell.angle_gamma   90.00
#
_symmetry.space_group_name_H-M   'P 1'
#
loop_
_entity.id
_entity.type
_entity.pdbx_description
1 polymer ?
#
loop_
_entity_poly.entity_id
_entity_poly.type
_entity_poly.pdbx_seq_one_letter_code
_entity_poly.pdbx_strand_id
1 'polypeptide(L)' 'MLEKQFWPCPFCEEGQIEVVIRPRTVSAKRTALRGGKKISFHKVREEIVILSEKCNVCGKTTEQIEKKWKEEGVL' A
#
# COMPACT_ATOMS: atom_id res chain seq x y z
N MET A 1 -8.16 -8.19 8.17
CA MET A 1 -7.58 -7.19 9.09
C MET A 1 -6.44 -6.53 8.32
N LEU A 2 -6.25 -5.21 8.44
CA LEU A 2 -5.10 -4.54 7.84
C LEU A 2 -3.93 -4.71 8.80
N GLU A 3 -2.89 -5.42 8.37
CA GLU A 3 -1.71 -5.66 9.19
C GLU A 3 -0.76 -4.48 9.05
N LYS A 4 -0.54 -3.78 10.17
CA LYS A 4 0.49 -2.76 10.29
C LYS A 4 1.82 -3.45 10.51
N GLN A 5 2.81 -3.12 9.70
CA GLN A 5 4.18 -3.60 9.85
C GLN A 5 5.15 -2.42 9.91
N PHE A 6 6.30 -2.65 10.53
CA PHE A 6 7.39 -1.68 10.58
C PHE A 6 8.55 -2.24 9.79
N TRP A 7 8.90 -1.56 8.71
CA TRP A 7 9.98 -1.96 7.82
C TRP A 7 11.19 -1.03 7.99
N PRO A 8 12.42 -1.54 7.85
CA PRO A 8 13.61 -0.71 7.93
C PRO A 8 13.63 0.29 6.76
N CYS A 9 14.10 1.50 7.03
CA CYS A 9 14.25 2.52 6.00
C CYS A 9 15.32 2.07 5.00
N PRO A 10 15.05 2.04 3.68
CA PRO A 10 16.00 1.55 2.69
C PRO A 10 17.21 2.48 2.50
N PHE A 11 17.25 3.63 3.17
CA PHE A 11 18.35 4.59 3.09
C PHE A 11 19.33 4.50 4.24
N CYS A 12 18.83 4.48 5.47
CA CYS A 12 19.69 4.50 6.67
C CYS A 12 19.63 3.21 7.48
N GLU A 13 18.67 2.30 7.21
CA GLU A 13 18.46 1.03 7.94
C GLU A 13 18.18 1.15 9.46
N GLU A 14 18.45 2.30 10.06
CA GLU A 14 18.23 2.63 11.47
C GLU A 14 16.79 3.13 11.74
N GLY A 15 16.19 3.80 10.75
CA GLY A 15 14.83 4.33 10.88
C GLY A 15 13.78 3.26 10.57
N GLN A 16 12.66 3.27 11.30
CA GLN A 16 11.51 2.42 11.03
C GLN A 16 10.43 3.19 10.25
N ILE A 17 9.89 2.55 9.21
CA ILE A 17 8.82 3.05 8.35
C ILE A 17 7.58 2.22 8.61
N GLU A 18 6.49 2.86 9.02
CA GLU A 18 5.20 2.19 9.18
C GLU A 18 4.57 1.95 7.80
N VAL A 19 4.26 0.69 7.53
CA VAL A 19 3.59 0.24 6.30
C VAL A 19 2.36 -0.58 6.63
N VAL A 20 1.41 -0.61 5.71
CA VAL A 20 0.23 -1.46 5.78
C VAL A 20 0.16 -2.31 4.53
N ILE A 21 0.05 -3.63 4.72
CA ILE A 21 -0.17 -4.56 3.61
C ILE A 21 -1.67 -4.71 3.40
N ARG A 22 -2.16 -4.27 2.24
CA ARG A 22 -3.53 -4.49 1.80
C ARG A 22 -3.60 -5.83 1.09
N PRO A 23 -4.29 -6.83 1.66
CA PRO A 23 -4.35 -8.15 1.06
C PRO A 23 -5.12 -8.12 -0.26
N ARG A 24 -4.75 -9.03 -1.16
CA ARG A 24 -5.50 -9.25 -2.41
C ARG A 24 -6.94 -9.65 -2.10
N THR A 25 -7.89 -8.86 -2.58
CA THR A 25 -9.33 -9.11 -2.35
C THR A 25 -10.12 -9.04 -3.66
N VAL A 26 -11.33 -9.61 -3.66
CA VAL A 26 -12.28 -9.47 -4.76
C VAL A 26 -13.37 -8.51 -4.32
N SER A 27 -13.47 -7.36 -4.99
CA SER A 27 -14.49 -6.35 -4.70
C SER A 27 -15.67 -6.53 -5.64
N ALA A 28 -16.88 -6.61 -5.07
CA ALA A 28 -18.13 -6.67 -5.83
C ALA A 28 -18.76 -5.27 -5.88
N LYS A 29 -18.85 -4.68 -7.08
CA LYS A 29 -19.54 -3.41 -7.31
C LYS A 29 -20.96 -3.70 -7.76
N ARG A 30 -21.94 -3.20 -7.00
CA ARG A 30 -23.36 -3.27 -7.36
C ARG A 30 -23.78 -1.95 -7.99
N THR A 31 -24.31 -2.00 -9.19
CA THR A 31 -24.81 -0.82 -9.91
C THR A 31 -26.29 -0.98 -10.18
N ALA A 32 -27.10 0.00 -9.78
CA ALA A 32 -28.51 0.06 -10.12
C ALA A 32 -28.67 0.54 -11.57
N LEU A 33 -29.45 -0.18 -12.37
CA LEU A 33 -29.77 0.17 -13.75
C LEU A 33 -31.29 0.26 -13.90
N ARG A 34 -31.79 1.06 -14.86
CA ARG A 34 -33.21 1.05 -15.22
C ARG A 34 -33.54 -0.34 -15.76
N GLY A 35 -34.28 -1.15 -14.98
CA GLY A 35 -34.67 -2.51 -15.32
C GLY A 35 -33.97 -3.63 -14.54
N GLY A 36 -33.06 -3.35 -13.59
CA GLY A 36 -32.47 -4.40 -12.75
C GLY A 36 -31.21 -4.00 -11.98
N LYS A 37 -30.57 -4.98 -11.33
CA LYS A 37 -29.31 -4.83 -10.62
C LYS A 37 -28.20 -5.61 -11.33
N LYS A 38 -27.08 -4.96 -11.65
CA LYS A 38 -25.87 -5.63 -12.15
C LYS A 38 -24.83 -5.69 -11.04
N ILE A 39 -24.20 -6.86 -10.88
CA ILE A 39 -23.06 -7.06 -9.99
C ILE A 39 -21.83 -7.31 -10.86
N SER A 40 -20.78 -6.50 -10.72
CA SER A 40 -19.48 -6.74 -11.34
C SER A 40 -18.43 -7.03 -10.28
N PHE A 41 -17.54 -7.99 -10.55
CA PHE A 41 -16.47 -8.37 -9.66
C PHE A 41 -15.14 -7.86 -10.21
N HIS A 42 -14.33 -7.22 -9.37
CA HIS A 42 -13.00 -6.72 -9.72
C HIS A 42 -11.97 -7.28 -8.74
N LYS A 43 -10.86 -7.78 -9.27
CA LYS A 43 -9.73 -8.23 -8.47
C LYS A 43 -8.92 -7.01 -8.03
N VAL A 44 -8.82 -6.79 -6.73
CA VAL A 44 -7.95 -5.79 -6.12
C VAL A 44 -6.61 -6.49 -5.86
N ARG A 45 -5.51 -5.92 -6.37
CA ARG A 45 -4.17 -6.46 -6.17
C ARG A 45 -3.73 -6.24 -4.72
N GLU A 46 -2.75 -7.03 -4.28
CA GLU A 46 -2.05 -6.74 -3.03
C GLU A 46 -1.25 -5.44 -3.21
N GLU A 47 -1.29 -4.57 -2.20
CA GLU A 47 -0.66 -3.25 -2.23
C GLU A 47 -0.02 -2.97 -0.87
N ILE A 48 1.25 -2.57 -0.86
CA ILE A 48 1.93 -2.10 0.33
C ILE A 48 1.80 -0.57 0.35
N VAL A 49 1.21 -0.04 1.41
CA VAL A 49 0.96 1.39 1.59
C VAL A 49 1.85 1.91 2.70
N ILE A 50 2.66 2.94 2.40
CA ILE A 50 3.51 3.60 3.38
C ILE A 50 2.67 4.62 4.16
N LEU A 51 2.66 4.54 5.50
CA LEU A 51 1.94 5.48 6.36
C LEU A 51 2.82 6.61 6.91
N SER A 52 4.14 6.41 6.97
CA SER A 52 5.07 7.42 7.45
C SER A 52 5.33 8.51 6.39
N GLU A 53 5.20 9.78 6.77
CA GLU A 53 5.49 10.94 5.89
C GLU A 53 6.99 11.10 5.58
N LYS A 54 7.83 10.76 6.55
CA LYS A 54 9.29 10.80 6.43
C LYS A 54 9.96 9.82 7.38
N CYS A 55 11.18 9.44 7.06
CA CYS A 55 12.05 8.74 8.01
C CYS A 55 12.46 9.69 9.13
N ASN A 56 12.29 9.26 10.39
CA ASN A 56 12.67 10.04 11.57
C ASN A 56 14.19 10.19 11.74
N VAL A 57 14.99 9.37 11.06
CA VAL A 57 16.46 9.37 11.18
C VAL A 57 17.11 10.15 10.04
N CYS A 58 16.88 9.75 8.79
CA CYS A 58 17.54 10.36 7.63
C CYS A 58 16.73 11.46 6.94
N GLY A 59 15.50 11.75 7.41
CA GLY A 59 14.64 12.79 6.87
C GLY A 59 14.09 12.53 5.46
N LYS A 60 14.32 11.34 4.89
CA LYS A 60 13.85 10.95 3.56
C LYS A 60 12.32 10.87 3.53
N THR A 61 11.70 11.49 2.52
CA THR A 61 10.25 11.55 2.35
C THR A 61 9.69 10.21 1.86
N THR A 62 8.39 10.00 2.04
CA THR A 62 7.66 8.82 1.55
C THR A 62 7.92 8.56 0.07
N GLU A 63 7.91 9.60 -0.77
CA GLU A 63 8.13 9.46 -2.23
C GLU A 63 9.51 8.88 -2.56
N GLN A 64 10.55 9.30 -1.83
CA GLN A 64 11.91 8.79 -2.03
C GLN A 64 12.03 7.34 -1.57
N ILE A 65 11.37 6.98 -0.48
CA ILE A 65 11.32 5.61 0.06
C ILE A 65 10.54 4.71 -0.90
N GLU A 66 9.38 5.15 -1.37
CA GLU A 66 8.54 4.41 -2.32
C GLU A 66 9.29 4.16 -3.63
N LYS A 67 9.99 5.18 -4.15
CA LYS A 67 10.80 5.03 -5.35
C LYS A 67 11.89 3.97 -5.16
N LYS A 68 12.63 4.02 -4.05
CA LYS A 68 13.70 3.07 -3.79
C LYS A 68 13.20 1.64 -3.63
N TRP A 69 12.11 1.44 -2.90
CA TRP A 69 11.48 0.11 -2.78
C TRP A 69 10.92 -0.42 -4.09
N LYS A 70 10.43 0.44 -5.01
CA LYS A 70 10.08 0.03 -6.37
C LYS A 70 11.31 -0.39 -7.19
N GLU A 71 12.43 0.32 -7.05
CA GLU A 71 13.69 -0.04 -7.71
C GLU A 71 14.25 -1.37 -7.20
N GLU A 72 14.09 -1.66 -5.91
CA GLU A 72 14.50 -2.92 -5.27
C GLU A 72 13.51 -4.08 -5.48
N GLY A 73 12.37 -3.84 -6.13
CA GLY A 73 11.35 -4.87 -6.40
C GLY A 73 10.55 -5.31 -5.17
N VAL A 74 10.56 -4.49 -4.12
CA VAL A 74 9.79 -4.71 -2.89
C VAL A 74 8.33 -4.24 -3.06
N LEU A 75 8.11 -3.21 -3.89
CA LEU A 75 6.82 -2.61 -4.23
C LEU A 75 6.35 -2.92 -5.65
#